data_AF-A0AA51HBN3-F1
#
_entry.id   AF-A0AA51HBN3-F1
#
_cell.length_a   1.000
_cell.length_b   1.000
_cell.length_c   1.000
_cell.angle_alpha   90.00
_cell.angle_beta   90.00
_cell.angle_gamma   90.00
#
_symmetry.space_group_name_H-M   'P 1'
#
loop_
_entity.id
_entity.type
_entity.pdbx_description
1 polymer ?
#
loop_
_entity_poly.entity_id
_entity_poly.type
_entity_poly.pdbx_seq_one_letter_code
_entity_poly.pdbx_strand_id
1 'polypeptide(L)'
;MHNYCNLCNEFAEILGANILTSTNKLCVVTFRRNISATILGRLTRSPLALSALFSFENMDIQGRTLNLGETVILEEEINPFISKLRDNGILVTALHNHWLFEQPRLMYIHFESIDAPLSFARKVADALNVLG
;
A
#
# COMPACT_ATOMS: atom_id res chain seq x y z
N MET A 1 -22.20 15.95 -2.82
CA MET A 1 -22.03 14.49 -2.81
C MET A 1 -20.90 14.15 -3.77
N HIS A 2 -19.71 13.83 -3.28
CA HIS A 2 -18.67 13.25 -4.14
C HIS A 2 -19.14 11.84 -4.55
N ASN A 3 -19.05 11.54 -5.84
CA ASN A 3 -19.31 10.18 -6.32
C ASN A 3 -18.17 9.28 -5.82
N TYR A 4 -18.44 8.45 -4.81
CA TYR A 4 -17.44 7.59 -4.17
C TYR A 4 -16.76 6.65 -5.18
N CYS A 5 -17.48 6.21 -6.22
CA CYS A 5 -16.89 5.41 -7.30
C CYS A 5 -15.84 6.19 -8.09
N ASN A 6 -16.08 7.48 -8.37
CA ASN A 6 -15.08 8.33 -9.03
C ASN A 6 -13.87 8.56 -8.13
N LEU A 7 -14.10 8.75 -6.82
CA LEU A 7 -13.02 8.92 -5.86
C LEU A 7 -12.11 7.68 -5.79
N CYS A 8 -12.70 6.47 -5.80
CA CYS A 8 -11.93 5.23 -5.81
C CYS A 8 -11.15 5.05 -7.12
N ASN A 9 -11.70 5.47 -8.27
CA ASN A 9 -10.98 5.49 -9.54
C ASN A 9 -9.76 6.43 -9.49
N GLU A 10 -9.92 7.68 -9.04
CA GLU A 10 -8.81 8.62 -8.90
C GLU A 10 -7.74 8.11 -7.92
N PHE A 11 -8.17 7.50 -6.81
CA PHE A 11 -7.28 6.87 -5.84
C PHE A 11 -6.44 5.75 -6.48
N ALA A 12 -7.07 4.88 -7.28
CA ALA A 12 -6.41 3.81 -8.01
C ALA A 12 -5.43 4.36 -9.06
N GLU A 13 -5.82 5.39 -9.81
CA GLU A 13 -5.00 6.03 -10.84
C GLU A 13 -3.73 6.65 -10.25
N ILE A 14 -3.84 7.39 -9.13
CA ILE A 14 -2.68 8.01 -8.45
C ILE A 14 -1.66 6.94 -8.03
N LEU A 15 -2.13 5.79 -7.56
CA LEU A 15 -1.28 4.69 -7.09
C LEU A 15 -0.84 3.73 -8.20
N GLY A 16 -1.31 3.92 -9.44
CA GLY A 16 -1.07 2.97 -10.54
C GLY A 16 -1.62 1.57 -10.23
N ALA A 17 -2.71 1.48 -9.48
CA ALA A 17 -3.26 0.26 -8.91
C ALA A 17 -4.56 -0.17 -9.60
N ASN A 18 -4.90 -1.45 -9.46
CA ASN A 18 -6.20 -1.99 -9.88
C ASN A 18 -7.18 -1.95 -8.70
N ILE A 19 -8.45 -1.68 -8.98
CA ILE A 19 -9.50 -1.70 -7.96
C ILE A 19 -9.87 -3.14 -7.61
N LEU A 20 -9.74 -3.52 -6.34
CA LEU A 20 -10.26 -4.78 -5.80
C LEU A 20 -11.69 -4.62 -5.30
N THR A 21 -12.01 -3.47 -4.70
CA THR A 21 -13.33 -3.19 -4.13
C THR A 21 -13.61 -1.70 -4.24
N SER A 22 -14.79 -1.34 -4.73
CA SER A 22 -15.28 0.04 -4.78
C SER A 22 -16.76 0.05 -4.38
N THR A 23 -17.01 0.16 -3.09
CA THR A 23 -18.37 0.33 -2.53
C THR A 23 -18.56 1.76 -2.06
N ASN A 24 -19.73 2.12 -1.55
CA ASN A 24 -19.96 3.46 -0.96
C ASN A 24 -19.27 3.69 0.40
N LYS A 25 -18.64 2.67 0.99
CA LYS A 25 -18.04 2.74 2.33
C LYS A 25 -16.55 2.38 2.35
N LEU A 26 -16.10 1.63 1.35
CA LEU A 26 -14.76 1.06 1.28
C LEU A 26 -14.27 1.07 -0.16
N CYS A 27 -13.09 1.63 -0.36
CA CYS A 27 -12.27 1.46 -1.55
C CYS A 27 -11.01 0.66 -1.19
N VAL A 28 -10.69 -0.36 -1.98
CA VAL A 28 -9.45 -1.13 -1.87
C VAL A 28 -8.84 -1.25 -3.25
N VAL A 29 -7.56 -0.91 -3.36
CA VAL A 29 -6.78 -1.02 -4.59
C VAL A 29 -5.51 -1.80 -4.34
N THR A 30 -5.01 -2.46 -5.37
CA THR A 30 -3.79 -3.28 -5.28
C THR A 30 -2.98 -3.23 -6.57
N PHE A 31 -1.67 -3.41 -6.41
CA PHE A 31 -0.83 -3.89 -7.49
C PHE A 31 0.13 -4.95 -6.96
N ARG A 32 0.70 -5.74 -7.88
CA ARG A 32 1.73 -6.71 -7.55
C ARG A 32 3.10 -6.07 -7.72
N ARG A 33 3.93 -6.07 -6.68
CA ARG A 33 5.33 -5.66 -6.73
C ARG A 33 6.11 -6.59 -7.65
N ASN A 34 7.04 -6.04 -8.42
CA ASN A 34 7.81 -6.79 -9.40
C ASN A 34 9.10 -7.38 -8.80
N ILE A 35 8.94 -8.28 -7.83
CA ILE A 35 10.06 -8.93 -7.14
C ILE A 35 10.18 -10.38 -7.63
N SER A 36 11.39 -10.79 -8.04
CA SER A 36 11.69 -12.19 -8.37
C SER A 36 12.02 -12.97 -7.10
N ALA A 37 10.99 -13.45 -6.40
CA ALA A 37 11.15 -14.20 -5.16
C ALA A 37 10.86 -15.69 -5.33
N THR A 38 11.53 -16.52 -4.53
CA THR A 38 11.21 -17.94 -4.36
C THR A 38 10.74 -18.20 -2.94
N ILE A 39 9.93 -19.24 -2.74
CA ILE A 39 9.55 -19.80 -1.43
C ILE A 39 9.75 -21.30 -1.54
N LEU A 40 10.47 -21.91 -0.61
CA LEU A 40 10.86 -23.34 -0.68
C LEU A 40 11.54 -23.69 -2.02
N GLY A 41 12.37 -22.78 -2.53
CA GLY A 41 13.10 -22.95 -3.80
C GLY A 41 12.22 -22.89 -5.07
N ARG A 42 10.93 -22.54 -4.97
CA ARG A 42 10.03 -22.37 -6.13
C ARG A 42 9.70 -20.89 -6.34
N LEU A 43 9.77 -20.43 -7.59
CA LEU A 43 9.39 -19.07 -7.96
C LEU A 43 7.93 -18.80 -7.55
N THR A 44 7.70 -17.70 -6.84
CA THR A 44 6.36 -17.22 -6.52
C THR A 44 5.99 -16.03 -7.41
N ARG A 45 4.74 -16.02 -7.87
CA ARG A 45 4.07 -14.85 -8.45
C ARG A 45 2.77 -14.53 -7.70
N SER A 46 2.57 -15.18 -6.56
CA SER A 46 1.31 -15.14 -5.83
C SER A 46 1.09 -13.75 -5.22
N PRO A 47 -0.12 -13.17 -5.36
CA PRO A 47 -0.51 -11.98 -4.60
C PRO A 47 -0.39 -12.16 -3.08
N LEU A 48 -0.43 -13.40 -2.57
CA LEU A 48 -0.21 -13.69 -1.15
C LEU A 48 1.20 -13.34 -0.67
N ALA A 49 2.18 -13.23 -1.58
CA ALA A 49 3.56 -12.91 -1.24
C ALA A 49 3.97 -11.52 -1.76
N LEU A 50 3.46 -11.11 -2.93
CA LEU A 50 4.02 -10.00 -3.71
C LEU A 50 3.08 -8.80 -3.88
N SER A 51 2.03 -8.66 -3.07
CA SER A 51 1.09 -7.54 -3.21
C SER A 51 1.50 -6.29 -2.45
N ALA A 52 1.07 -5.15 -2.98
CA ALA A 52 0.85 -3.92 -2.25
C ALA A 52 -0.66 -3.62 -2.26
N LEU A 53 -1.23 -3.25 -1.12
CA LEU A 53 -2.65 -2.94 -0.97
C LEU A 53 -2.82 -1.60 -0.26
N PHE A 54 -3.80 -0.83 -0.71
CA PHE A 54 -4.14 0.46 -0.13
C PHE A 54 -5.66 0.60 -0.07
N SER A 55 -6.14 1.20 1.01
CA SER A 55 -7.57 1.42 1.19
C SER A 55 -7.87 2.76 1.81
N PHE A 56 -9.11 3.18 1.61
CA PHE A 56 -9.71 4.22 2.42
C PHE A 56 -11.15 3.85 2.76
N GLU A 57 -11.59 4.24 3.96
CA GLU A 57 -12.94 4.02 4.44
C GLU A 57 -13.35 5.05 5.50
N ASN A 58 -14.63 5.01 5.89
CA ASN A 58 -15.19 5.78 7.00
C ASN A 58 -14.90 7.30 6.93
N MET A 59 -15.37 7.96 5.86
CA MET A 59 -15.15 9.38 5.63
C MET A 59 -15.89 10.26 6.66
N ASP A 60 -15.17 11.17 7.31
CA ASP A 60 -15.73 12.16 8.23
C ASP A 60 -16.35 13.38 7.50
N ILE A 61 -16.98 14.28 8.26
CA ILE A 61 -17.61 15.50 7.71
C ILE A 61 -16.61 16.47 7.06
N GLN A 62 -15.32 16.32 7.33
CA GLN A 62 -14.24 17.14 6.77
C GLN A 62 -13.62 16.47 5.52
N GLY A 63 -14.12 15.30 5.11
CA GLY A 63 -13.63 14.56 3.95
C GLY A 63 -12.36 13.73 4.21
N ARG A 64 -11.99 13.52 5.48
CA ARG A 64 -10.85 12.67 5.87
C ARG A 64 -11.33 11.24 6.12
N THR A 65 -10.49 10.27 5.83
CA THR A 65 -10.79 8.85 5.91
C THR A 65 -9.78 8.14 6.80
N LEU A 66 -10.15 6.96 7.31
CA LEU A 66 -9.16 5.98 7.72
C LEU A 66 -8.49 5.45 6.45
N ASN A 67 -7.18 5.68 6.33
CA ASN A 67 -6.40 5.21 5.20
C ASN A 67 -5.37 4.18 5.68
N LEU A 68 -5.32 3.04 4.99
CA LEU A 68 -4.41 1.94 5.31
C LEU A 68 -3.56 1.62 4.09
N GLY A 69 -2.32 1.22 4.33
CA GLY A 69 -1.43 0.70 3.31
C GLY A 69 -0.57 -0.43 3.83
N GLU A 70 -0.37 -1.43 2.98
CA GLU A 70 0.63 -2.46 3.17
C GLU A 70 1.38 -2.74 1.87
N THR A 71 2.64 -3.12 1.98
CA THR A 71 3.39 -3.68 0.86
C THR A 71 4.44 -4.66 1.34
N VAL A 72 4.68 -5.69 0.54
CA VAL A 72 5.96 -6.42 0.58
C VAL A 72 7.11 -5.46 0.24
N ILE A 73 8.22 -5.62 0.95
CA ILE A 73 9.39 -4.75 0.90
C ILE A 73 10.67 -5.56 1.07
N LEU A 74 11.72 -5.19 0.33
CA LEU A 74 13.06 -5.77 0.47
C LEU A 74 13.82 -5.10 1.63
N GLU A 75 14.80 -5.79 2.22
CA GLU A 75 15.51 -5.29 3.40
C GLU A 75 16.19 -3.93 3.15
N GLU A 76 16.78 -3.75 1.98
CA GLU A 76 17.42 -2.51 1.55
C GLU A 76 16.44 -1.34 1.35
N GLU A 77 15.16 -1.63 1.10
CA GLU A 77 14.12 -0.63 0.85
C GLU A 77 13.49 -0.09 2.15
N ILE A 78 13.63 -0.80 3.27
CA ILE A 78 12.91 -0.53 4.53
C ILE A 78 13.13 0.91 5.01
N ASN A 79 14.39 1.30 5.24
CA ASN A 79 14.69 2.60 5.85
C ASN A 79 14.37 3.78 4.90
N PRO A 80 14.71 3.73 3.60
CA PRO A 80 14.26 4.75 2.65
C PRO A 80 12.74 4.93 2.64
N PHE A 81 11.98 3.84 2.59
CA PHE A 81 10.53 3.89 2.54
C PHE A 81 9.92 4.42 3.83
N ILE A 82 10.37 3.93 5.00
CA ILE A 82 9.93 4.44 6.31
C ILE A 82 10.20 5.94 6.44
N SER A 83 11.39 6.40 6.02
CA SER A 83 11.74 7.82 6.10
C SER A 83 10.78 8.66 5.26
N LYS A 84 10.52 8.23 4.03
CA LYS A 84 9.64 8.95 3.09
C LYS A 84 8.17 8.94 3.53
N LEU A 85 7.69 7.86 4.15
CA LEU A 85 6.35 7.83 4.77
C LEU A 85 6.26 8.83 5.94
N ARG A 86 7.27 8.87 6.81
CA ARG A 86 7.32 9.77 7.97
C ARG A 86 7.41 11.24 7.57
N ASP A 87 8.21 11.56 6.55
CA ASP A 87 8.30 12.92 6.00
C ASP A 87 6.95 13.41 5.46
N ASN A 88 6.11 12.48 4.97
CA ASN A 88 4.75 12.74 4.52
C ASN A 88 3.69 12.70 5.64
N GLY A 89 4.11 12.52 6.90
CA GLY A 89 3.23 12.45 8.07
C GLY A 89 2.40 11.17 8.15
N ILE A 90 2.84 10.08 7.52
CA ILE A 90 2.20 8.76 7.57
C ILE A 90 2.83 7.94 8.69
N LEU A 91 1.99 7.32 9.53
CA LEU A 91 2.43 6.48 10.64
C LEU A 91 2.78 5.08 10.14
N VAL A 92 3.98 4.61 10.45
CA VAL A 92 4.39 3.20 10.24
C VAL A 92 4.09 2.42 11.51
N THR A 93 3.27 1.37 11.40
CA THR A 93 2.71 0.66 12.56
C THR A 93 3.25 -0.76 12.73
N ALA A 94 3.67 -1.42 11.63
CA ALA A 94 4.29 -2.74 11.72
C ALA A 94 5.34 -2.98 10.63
N LEU A 95 6.32 -3.81 10.97
CA LEU A 95 7.31 -4.37 10.06
C LEU A 95 7.58 -5.83 10.48
N HIS A 96 7.29 -6.79 9.61
CA HIS A 96 7.39 -8.22 9.93
C HIS A 96 7.59 -9.08 8.68
N ASN A 97 7.77 -10.40 8.84
CA ASN A 97 7.81 -11.35 7.73
C ASN A 97 6.57 -12.26 7.72
N HIS A 98 6.11 -12.68 6.55
CA HIS A 98 5.02 -13.66 6.41
C HIS A 98 5.53 -15.07 6.15
N TRP A 99 6.63 -15.20 5.40
CA TRP A 99 7.13 -16.48 4.89
C TRP A 99 8.44 -16.87 5.57
N LEU A 100 8.71 -18.18 5.52
CA LEU A 100 10.01 -18.77 5.85
C LEU A 100 10.59 -19.40 4.57
N PHE A 101 11.92 -19.47 4.50
CA PHE A 101 12.66 -20.06 3.37
C PHE A 101 12.37 -19.38 2.03
N GLU A 102 12.04 -18.10 2.08
CA GLU A 102 11.96 -17.22 0.94
C GLU A 102 13.34 -16.64 0.58
N GLN A 103 13.53 -16.37 -0.72
CA GLN A 103 14.73 -15.70 -1.22
C GLN A 103 14.34 -14.78 -2.41
N PRO A 104 14.69 -13.47 -2.40
CA PRO A 104 15.34 -12.74 -1.30
C PRO A 104 14.44 -12.66 -0.06
N ARG A 105 14.98 -12.18 1.05
CA ARG A 105 14.20 -11.95 2.27
C ARG A 105 13.06 -10.98 1.97
N LEU A 106 11.82 -11.44 2.18
CA LEU A 106 10.62 -10.63 2.01
C LEU A 106 10.15 -10.16 3.38
N MET A 107 10.09 -8.85 3.55
CA MET A 107 9.47 -8.19 4.70
C MET A 107 8.15 -7.55 4.27
N TYR A 108 7.33 -7.16 5.23
CA TYR A 108 6.01 -6.57 5.02
C TYR A 108 5.87 -5.40 5.98
N ILE A 109 5.47 -4.26 5.44
CA ILE A 109 5.30 -3.03 6.20
C ILE A 109 3.84 -2.59 6.17
N HIS A 110 3.34 -2.13 7.31
CA HIS A 110 1.99 -1.61 7.51
C HIS A 110 2.07 -0.16 7.94
N PHE A 111 1.20 0.67 7.38
CA PHE A 111 1.16 2.09 7.68
C PHE A 111 -0.24 2.68 7.51
N GLU A 112 -0.53 3.75 8.24
CA GLU A 112 -1.86 4.33 8.33
C GLU A 112 -1.85 5.85 8.52
N SER A 113 -2.97 6.49 8.19
CA SER A 113 -3.21 7.90 8.49
C SER A 113 -4.70 8.23 8.52
N ILE A 114 -5.04 9.32 9.21
CA ILE A 114 -6.31 10.03 9.02
C ILE A 114 -6.04 11.25 8.13
N ASP A 115 -6.44 11.16 6.86
CA ASP A 115 -6.21 12.20 5.85
C ASP A 115 -7.27 12.10 4.74
N ALA A 116 -7.38 13.10 3.87
CA ALA A 116 -8.15 12.98 2.65
C ALA A 116 -7.57 11.84 1.78
N PRO A 117 -8.41 10.97 1.18
CA PRO A 117 -7.94 9.75 0.52
C PRO A 117 -6.99 10.04 -0.65
N LEU A 118 -7.24 11.09 -1.44
CA LEU A 118 -6.34 11.46 -2.53
C LEU A 118 -5.05 12.13 -2.06
N SER A 119 -5.03 12.72 -0.86
CA SER A 119 -3.80 13.20 -0.21
C SER A 119 -2.95 12.02 0.22
N PHE A 120 -3.56 11.04 0.90
CA PHE A 120 -2.91 9.77 1.24
C PHE A 120 -2.33 9.08 0.01
N ALA A 121 -3.12 8.91 -1.06
CA ALA A 121 -2.65 8.27 -2.29
C ALA A 121 -1.41 8.95 -2.88
N ARG A 122 -1.38 10.29 -2.93
CA ARG A 122 -0.23 11.05 -3.46
C ARG A 122 1.02 10.91 -2.61
N LYS A 123 0.87 10.98 -1.28
CA LYS A 123 1.97 10.79 -0.32
C LYS A 123 2.54 9.37 -0.39
N VAL A 124 1.68 8.38 -0.52
CA VAL A 124 2.09 6.99 -0.70
C VAL A 124 2.77 6.79 -2.06
N ALA A 125 2.24 7.35 -3.15
CA ALA A 125 2.89 7.29 -4.46
C ALA A 125 4.30 7.92 -4.45
N ASP A 126 4.47 9.05 -3.75
CA ASP A 126 5.78 9.66 -3.52
C ASP A 126 6.72 8.75 -2.71
N ALA A 127 6.20 8.04 -1.70
CA ALA A 127 6.97 7.04 -0.96
C ALA A 127 7.33 5.82 -1.81
N LEU A 128 6.44 5.33 -2.66
CA LEU A 128 6.69 4.17 -3.52
C LEU A 128 7.83 4.38 -4.52
N ASN A 129 8.19 5.64 -4.85
CA ASN A 129 9.30 5.96 -5.75
C ASN A 129 10.69 5.53 -5.24
N VAL A 130 10.83 5.26 -3.94
CA VAL A 130 12.10 4.76 -3.36
C VAL A 130 12.21 3.24 -3.41
N LEU A 131 11.16 2.56 -3.88
CA LEU A 131 11.13 1.12 -4.06
C LEU A 131 11.50 0.76 -5.50
N GLY A 132 12.18 -0.38 -5.68
CA GLY A 132 12.59 -0.91 -6.99
C GLY A 132 11.47 -1.54 -7.80
#